data_AF-A0A3A9YRC6-F1
#
_entry.id   AF-A0A3A9YRC6-F1
#
_cell.length_a   1.000
_cell.length_b   1.000
_cell.length_c   1.000
_cell.angle_alpha   90.00
_cell.angle_beta   90.00
_cell.angle_gamma   90.00
#
_symmetry.space_group_name_H-M   'P 1'
#
loop_
_entity.id
_entity.type
_entity.pdbx_description
1 polymer ?
#
loop_
_entity_poly.entity_id
_entity_poly.type
_entity_poly.pdbx_seq_one_letter_code
_entity_poly.pdbx_strand_id
1 'polypeptide(L)'
;MAGALVWVLQRGHLSGALGLTPTGSLEPSIPMPMHCVTHGLSMDCDVFLLSRIREEHAHTGDTRRAVAAGLRRTAPLITAAAGILVLTFAAYTRSGVVFLKELGLGTGLVVLTDATLVRLVLLPAAMRLAGRATWWVPGPLRCLHARFGRPEAPRPPGPRRTAAGVGGSTAQG
;
A
#
# COMPACT_ATOMS: atom_id res chain seq x y z
N MET A 1 -10.78 4.14 -9.26
CA MET A 1 -10.30 5.33 -8.52
C MET A 1 -10.79 6.68 -9.07
N ALA A 2 -10.87 6.89 -10.39
CA ALA A 2 -11.40 8.12 -10.98
C ALA A 2 -12.79 8.55 -10.42
N GLY A 3 -13.65 7.59 -10.06
CA GLY A 3 -14.96 7.87 -9.45
C GLY A 3 -14.94 8.36 -8.00
N ALA A 4 -13.94 8.02 -7.19
CA ALA A 4 -13.84 8.50 -5.80
C ALA A 4 -13.36 9.95 -5.75
N LEU A 5 -12.47 10.32 -6.67
CA LEU A 5 -12.05 11.71 -6.90
C LEU A 5 -13.24 12.56 -7.37
N VAL A 6 -14.06 12.07 -8.31
CA VAL A 6 -15.30 12.71 -8.74
C VAL A 6 -16.33 12.80 -7.60
N TRP A 7 -16.46 11.76 -6.76
CA TRP A 7 -17.42 11.78 -5.66
C TRP A 7 -17.01 12.75 -4.54
N VAL A 8 -15.72 12.82 -4.21
CA VAL A 8 -15.19 13.74 -3.19
C VAL A 8 -15.12 15.19 -3.70
N LEU A 9 -14.75 15.42 -4.96
CA LEU A 9 -14.53 16.78 -5.50
C LEU A 9 -15.68 17.34 -6.37
N GLN A 10 -16.53 16.51 -7.00
CA GLN A 10 -17.70 17.01 -7.75
C GLN A 10 -19.03 16.95 -6.98
N ARG A 11 -19.21 16.07 -5.98
CA ARG A 11 -20.45 16.05 -5.15
C ARG A 11 -20.38 16.87 -3.86
N GLY A 12 -19.31 17.64 -3.66
CA GLY A 12 -19.29 18.74 -2.67
C GLY A 12 -19.48 18.35 -1.21
N HIS A 13 -19.29 17.08 -0.82
CA HIS A 13 -19.58 16.64 0.56
C HIS A 13 -18.59 17.18 1.62
N LEU A 14 -17.48 17.81 1.19
CA LEU A 14 -16.52 18.50 2.07
C LEU A 14 -16.28 19.97 1.70
N SER A 15 -16.95 20.50 0.67
CA SER A 15 -16.81 21.91 0.26
C SER A 15 -17.40 22.87 1.30
N GLY A 16 -18.41 22.41 2.05
CA GLY A 16 -19.08 23.22 3.07
C GLY A 16 -18.35 23.31 4.42
N ALA A 17 -17.51 22.34 4.78
CA ALA A 17 -16.94 22.25 6.13
C ALA A 17 -15.56 22.93 6.28
N LEU A 18 -14.85 23.21 5.17
CA LEU A 18 -13.47 23.73 5.22
C LEU A 18 -13.31 25.23 4.89
N GLY A 19 -14.39 25.96 4.63
CA GLY A 19 -14.34 27.42 4.43
C GLY A 19 -13.40 27.85 3.28
N LEU A 20 -13.27 27.02 2.25
CA LEU A 20 -12.50 27.34 1.05
C LEU A 20 -13.41 28.11 0.09
N THR A 21 -13.03 29.34 -0.23
CA THR A 21 -13.61 30.10 -1.34
C THR A 21 -13.59 29.23 -2.59
N PRO A 22 -14.74 29.00 -3.26
CA PRO A 22 -14.80 28.22 -4.48
C PRO A 22 -14.14 29.02 -5.59
N THR A 23 -12.82 28.88 -5.77
CA THR A 23 -12.09 29.53 -6.88
C THR A 23 -12.47 28.95 -8.24
N GLY A 24 -13.44 28.03 -8.33
CA GLY A 24 -14.05 27.64 -9.60
C GLY A 24 -13.15 26.88 -10.57
N SER A 25 -11.87 26.67 -10.24
CA SER A 25 -10.98 25.77 -10.96
C SER A 25 -9.99 25.16 -9.99
N LEU A 26 -10.05 23.84 -9.86
CA LEU A 26 -8.84 23.07 -9.63
C LEU A 26 -7.88 23.46 -10.75
N GLU A 27 -6.67 23.87 -10.42
CA GLU A 27 -5.63 23.99 -11.45
C GLU A 27 -5.56 22.63 -12.16
N PRO A 28 -5.82 22.55 -13.48
CA PRO A 28 -5.88 21.27 -14.21
C PRO A 28 -4.60 20.43 -14.09
N SER A 29 -3.51 21.07 -13.67
CA SER A 29 -2.20 20.49 -13.40
C SER A 29 -2.11 19.70 -12.07
N ILE A 30 -3.04 19.87 -11.13
CA ILE A 30 -3.09 19.17 -9.82
C ILE A 30 -3.54 17.69 -9.92
N PRO A 31 -4.59 17.32 -10.67
CA PRO A 31 -5.10 15.94 -10.66
C PRO A 31 -4.13 14.91 -11.25
N MET A 32 -3.26 15.30 -12.19
CA MET A 32 -2.29 14.38 -12.79
C MET A 32 -1.25 13.86 -11.78
N PRO A 33 -0.51 14.70 -11.02
CA PRO A 33 0.42 14.24 -10.00
C PRO A 33 -0.28 13.55 -8.83
N MET A 34 -1.47 14.01 -8.41
CA MET A 34 -2.29 13.30 -7.41
C MET A 34 -2.58 11.86 -7.84
N HIS A 35 -2.99 11.68 -9.09
CA HIS A 35 -3.29 10.36 -9.64
C HIS A 35 -2.04 9.49 -9.70
N CYS A 36 -0.92 10.02 -10.22
CA CYS A 36 0.33 9.29 -10.30
C CYS A 36 0.83 8.81 -8.93
N VAL A 37 0.83 9.70 -7.92
CA VAL A 37 1.29 9.35 -6.56
C VAL A 37 0.37 8.31 -5.93
N THR A 38 -0.94 8.52 -6.01
CA THR A 38 -1.92 7.59 -5.41
C THR A 38 -1.84 6.20 -6.06
N HIS A 39 -1.83 6.16 -7.40
CA HIS A 39 -1.79 4.90 -8.11
C HIS A 39 -0.45 4.17 -7.92
N GLY A 40 0.67 4.89 -7.93
CA GLY A 40 1.98 4.33 -7.60
C GLY A 40 1.97 3.68 -6.22
N LEU A 41 1.54 4.43 -5.20
CA LEU A 41 1.48 3.94 -3.83
C LEU A 41 0.58 2.71 -3.68
N SER A 42 -0.58 2.71 -4.36
CA SER A 42 -1.54 1.61 -4.36
C SER A 42 -0.95 0.35 -5.01
N MET A 43 -0.32 0.48 -6.18
CA MET A 43 0.34 -0.64 -6.86
C MET A 43 1.47 -1.23 -6.01
N ASP A 44 2.30 -0.40 -5.38
CA ASP A 44 3.39 -0.87 -4.51
C ASP A 44 2.85 -1.64 -3.29
N CYS A 45 1.77 -1.15 -2.68
CA CYS A 45 1.17 -1.77 -1.52
C CYS A 45 0.40 -3.05 -1.85
N ASP A 46 -0.25 -3.11 -3.01
CA ASP A 46 -0.98 -4.26 -3.51
C ASP A 46 -0.04 -5.37 -3.95
N VAL A 47 1.02 -5.05 -4.70
CA VAL A 47 2.02 -6.04 -5.13
C VAL A 47 2.71 -6.67 -3.92
N PHE A 48 3.09 -5.87 -2.92
CA PHE A 48 3.68 -6.40 -1.69
C PHE A 48 2.71 -7.32 -0.93
N LEU A 49 1.44 -6.94 -0.84
CA LEU A 49 0.41 -7.73 -0.17
C LEU A 49 0.13 -9.04 -0.91
N LEU A 50 -0.11 -8.97 -2.21
CA LEU A 50 -0.34 -10.14 -3.05
C LEU A 50 0.85 -11.08 -3.02
N SER A 51 2.08 -10.57 -3.04
CA SER A 51 3.28 -11.39 -2.93
C SER A 51 3.27 -12.20 -1.63
N ARG A 52 2.95 -11.57 -0.49
CA ARG A 52 2.84 -12.27 0.80
C ARG A 52 1.68 -13.25 0.87
N ILE A 53 0.51 -12.90 0.33
CA ILE A 53 -0.64 -13.82 0.27
C ILE A 53 -0.30 -15.03 -0.62
N ARG A 54 0.39 -14.82 -1.75
CA ARG A 54 0.85 -15.88 -2.65
C ARG A 54 1.86 -16.79 -1.97
N GLU A 55 2.80 -16.24 -1.22
CA GLU A 55 3.79 -17.02 -0.46
C GLU A 55 3.09 -17.94 0.55
N GLU A 56 2.17 -17.39 1.37
CA GLU A 56 1.39 -18.20 2.32
C GLU A 56 0.49 -19.23 1.62
N HIS A 57 -0.08 -18.89 0.47
CA HIS A 57 -0.88 -19.81 -0.34
C HIS A 57 -0.04 -20.95 -0.91
N ALA A 58 1.18 -20.68 -1.37
CA ALA A 58 2.08 -21.70 -1.87
C ALA A 58 2.46 -22.71 -0.77
N HIS A 59 2.52 -22.28 0.50
CA HIS A 59 2.79 -23.14 1.64
C HIS A 59 1.57 -23.91 2.17
N THR A 60 0.39 -23.28 2.22
CA THR A 60 -0.81 -23.89 2.85
C THR A 60 -1.82 -24.48 1.87
N GLY A 61 -1.83 -24.05 0.61
CA GLY A 61 -2.82 -24.46 -0.39
C GLY A 61 -4.25 -23.97 -0.13
N ASP A 62 -4.49 -23.23 0.95
CA ASP A 62 -5.80 -22.69 1.32
C ASP A 62 -5.82 -21.17 1.13
N THR A 63 -6.59 -20.72 0.13
CA THR A 63 -6.73 -19.30 -0.23
C THR A 63 -7.30 -18.46 0.91
N ARG A 64 -8.24 -18.97 1.71
CA ARG A 64 -8.81 -18.17 2.82
C ARG A 64 -7.79 -17.96 3.93
N ARG A 65 -7.07 -19.02 4.30
CA ARG A 65 -6.02 -18.93 5.33
C ARG A 65 -4.86 -18.05 4.87
N ALA A 66 -4.45 -18.17 3.61
CA ALA A 66 -3.40 -17.35 3.03
C ALA A 66 -3.74 -15.85 3.01
N VAL A 67 -4.97 -15.50 2.62
CA VAL A 67 -5.44 -14.10 2.64
C VAL A 67 -5.47 -13.56 4.08
N ALA A 68 -6.01 -14.32 5.03
CA ALA A 68 -6.07 -13.90 6.43
C ALA A 68 -4.66 -13.75 7.05
N ALA A 69 -3.75 -14.68 6.79
CA ALA A 69 -2.38 -14.64 7.28
C ALA A 69 -1.59 -13.49 6.65
N GLY A 70 -1.72 -13.31 5.32
CA GLY A 70 -1.09 -12.23 4.57
C GLY A 70 -1.55 -10.86 5.06
N LEU A 71 -2.86 -10.65 5.26
CA LEU A 71 -3.37 -9.41 5.84
C LEU A 71 -2.85 -9.19 7.27
N ARG A 72 -2.91 -10.20 8.14
CA ARG A 72 -2.47 -10.04 9.55
C ARG A 72 -1.01 -9.61 9.69
N ARG A 73 -0.11 -10.11 8.83
CA ARG A 73 1.31 -9.75 8.88
C ARG A 73 1.62 -8.39 8.26
N THR A 74 0.89 -8.00 7.22
CA THR A 74 1.21 -6.81 6.42
C THR A 74 0.39 -5.59 6.80
N ALA A 75 -0.83 -5.76 7.35
CA ALA A 75 -1.70 -4.65 7.71
C ALA A 75 -1.01 -3.63 8.63
N PRO A 76 -0.29 -4.01 9.72
CA PRO A 76 0.38 -3.03 10.57
C PRO A 76 1.44 -2.21 9.84
N LEU A 77 2.22 -2.84 8.94
CA LEU A 77 3.27 -2.16 8.18
C LEU A 77 2.69 -1.12 7.23
N ILE A 78 1.61 -1.45 6.52
CA ILE A 78 0.96 -0.50 5.60
C ILE A 78 0.21 0.57 6.36
N THR A 79 -0.47 0.25 7.46
CA THR A 79 -1.14 1.26 8.28
C THR A 79 -0.13 2.26 8.87
N ALA A 80 1.06 1.80 9.27
CA ALA A 80 2.14 2.69 9.71
C ALA A 80 2.63 3.62 8.58
N ALA A 81 2.86 3.08 7.38
CA ALA A 81 3.27 3.88 6.21
C ALA A 81 2.19 4.90 5.82
N ALA A 82 0.92 4.48 5.78
CA ALA A 82 -0.22 5.36 5.53
C ALA A 82 -0.33 6.46 6.59
N GLY A 83 -0.10 6.15 7.86
CA GLY A 83 -0.08 7.13 8.94
C GLY A 83 0.97 8.23 8.75
N ILE A 84 2.18 7.87 8.31
CA ILE A 84 3.25 8.84 8.02
C ILE A 84 2.85 9.75 6.85
N LEU A 85 2.24 9.19 5.80
CA LEU A 85 1.77 9.98 4.65
C LEU A 85 0.65 10.95 5.05
N VAL A 86 -0.34 10.47 5.80
CA VAL A 86 -1.43 11.31 6.32
C VAL A 86 -0.86 12.46 7.17
N LEU A 87 0.11 12.17 8.04
CA LEU A 87 0.76 13.20 8.85
C LEU A 87 1.51 14.22 7.98
N THR A 88 2.19 13.76 6.93
CA THR A 88 2.92 14.62 5.98
C THR A 88 1.96 15.53 5.22
N PHE A 89 0.87 14.99 4.70
CA PHE A 89 -0.16 15.78 4.01
C PHE A 89 -0.91 16.73 4.96
N ALA A 90 -1.13 16.32 6.21
CA ALA A 90 -1.67 17.20 7.25
C ALA A 90 -0.72 18.39 7.50
N ALA A 91 0.60 18.18 7.50
CA ALA A 91 1.57 19.26 7.61
C ALA A 91 1.50 20.24 6.42
N TYR A 92 1.22 19.75 5.20
CA TYR A 92 1.05 20.62 4.02
C TYR A 92 -0.15 21.55 4.14
N THR A 93 -1.19 21.17 4.89
CA THR A 93 -2.33 22.07 5.15
C THR A 93 -1.97 23.31 5.94
N ARG A 94 -0.85 23.28 6.69
CA ARG A 94 -0.31 24.42 7.43
C ARG A 94 0.51 25.37 6.55
N SER A 95 0.77 25.01 5.30
CA SER A 95 1.48 25.85 4.34
C SER A 95 0.64 27.06 3.92
N GLY A 96 1.30 28.19 3.68
CA GLY A 96 0.67 29.41 3.13
C GLY A 96 0.35 29.31 1.63
N VAL A 97 0.82 28.25 0.95
CA VAL A 97 0.62 28.04 -0.48
C VAL A 97 -0.68 27.28 -0.70
N VAL A 98 -1.64 27.90 -1.40
CA VAL A 98 -2.97 27.31 -1.72
C VAL A 98 -2.83 25.97 -2.45
N PHE A 99 -1.91 25.88 -3.41
CA PHE A 99 -1.61 24.64 -4.12
C PHE A 99 -1.24 23.48 -3.18
N LEU A 100 -0.39 23.73 -2.18
CA LEU A 100 0.02 22.69 -1.22
C LEU A 100 -1.12 22.27 -0.28
N LYS A 101 -2.01 23.20 0.06
CA LYS A 101 -3.21 22.93 0.86
C LYS A 101 -4.19 22.01 0.14
N GLU A 102 -4.49 22.32 -1.13
CA GLU A 102 -5.39 21.50 -1.95
C GLU A 102 -4.77 20.13 -2.24
N LEU A 103 -3.48 20.10 -2.55
CA LEU A 103 -2.74 18.86 -2.77
C LEU A 103 -2.70 17.98 -1.52
N GLY A 104 -2.40 18.58 -0.36
CA GLY A 104 -2.36 17.88 0.92
C GLY A 104 -3.73 17.31 1.32
N LEU A 105 -4.77 18.13 1.31
CA LEU A 105 -6.12 17.69 1.69
C LEU A 105 -6.67 16.62 0.73
N GLY A 106 -6.57 16.85 -0.58
CA GLY A 106 -7.08 15.92 -1.59
C GLY A 106 -6.34 14.58 -1.55
N THR A 107 -5.01 14.61 -1.63
CA THR A 107 -4.20 13.39 -1.67
C THR A 107 -4.26 12.63 -0.34
N GLY A 108 -4.24 13.33 0.79
CA GLY A 108 -4.33 12.70 2.11
C GLY A 108 -5.64 11.94 2.31
N LEU A 109 -6.79 12.53 1.94
CA LEU A 109 -8.08 11.87 2.04
C LEU A 109 -8.20 10.67 1.09
N VAL A 110 -7.67 10.81 -0.13
CA VAL A 110 -7.65 9.75 -1.14
C VAL A 110 -6.78 8.57 -0.67
N VAL A 111 -5.58 8.82 -0.16
CA VAL A 111 -4.67 7.77 0.36
C VAL A 111 -5.29 7.07 1.57
N LEU A 112 -5.91 7.82 2.48
CA LEU A 112 -6.58 7.23 3.65
C LEU A 112 -7.75 6.33 3.22
N THR A 113 -8.53 6.77 2.22
CA THR A 113 -9.63 5.99 1.66
C THR A 113 -9.12 4.75 0.94
N ASP A 114 -8.03 4.83 0.18
CA ASP A 114 -7.43 3.68 -0.51
C ASP A 114 -6.94 2.62 0.48
N ALA A 115 -6.14 3.05 1.46
CA ALA A 115 -5.55 2.18 2.48
C ALA A 115 -6.62 1.43 3.31
N THR A 116 -7.82 2.01 3.45
CA THR A 116 -8.93 1.42 4.19
C THR A 116 -9.91 0.67 3.29
N LEU A 117 -10.46 1.33 2.27
CA LEU A 117 -11.52 0.80 1.41
C LEU A 117 -11.00 -0.28 0.47
N VAL A 118 -9.90 -0.01 -0.26
CA VAL A 118 -9.36 -0.97 -1.23
C VAL A 118 -8.79 -2.18 -0.50
N ARG A 119 -8.07 -1.94 0.59
CA ARG A 119 -7.34 -2.99 1.29
C ARG A 119 -8.19 -3.88 2.20
N LEU A 120 -9.15 -3.30 2.91
CA LEU A 120 -9.97 -4.04 3.90
C LEU A 120 -11.24 -4.61 3.29
N VAL A 121 -11.74 -4.04 2.20
CA VAL A 121 -13.01 -4.46 1.59
C VAL A 121 -12.76 -5.01 0.19
N LEU A 122 -12.14 -4.23 -0.69
CA LEU A 122 -12.08 -4.56 -2.12
C LEU A 122 -11.18 -5.76 -2.39
N LEU A 123 -9.99 -5.80 -1.80
CA LEU A 123 -9.03 -6.89 -1.98
C LEU A 123 -9.54 -8.24 -1.43
N PRO A 124 -10.00 -8.36 -0.17
CA PRO A 124 -10.53 -9.62 0.32
C PRO A 124 -11.81 -10.03 -0.42
N ALA A 125 -12.66 -9.08 -0.83
CA ALA A 125 -13.83 -9.39 -1.65
C ALA A 125 -13.43 -9.91 -3.03
N ALA A 126 -12.45 -9.27 -3.69
CA ALA A 126 -11.97 -9.67 -5.02
C ALA A 126 -11.35 -11.07 -4.99
N MET A 127 -10.46 -11.37 -4.04
CA MET A 127 -9.86 -12.71 -3.92
C MET A 127 -10.90 -13.77 -3.56
N ARG A 128 -11.91 -13.41 -2.77
CA ARG A 128 -13.00 -14.31 -2.39
C ARG A 128 -13.98 -14.56 -3.54
N LEU A 129 -14.22 -13.58 -4.40
CA LEU A 129 -15.05 -13.70 -5.60
C LEU A 129 -14.32 -14.44 -6.72
N ALA A 130 -13.03 -14.17 -6.92
CA ALA A 130 -12.20 -14.83 -7.92
C ALA A 130 -11.85 -16.29 -7.54
N GLY A 131 -11.84 -16.65 -6.25
CA GLY A 131 -11.73 -18.04 -5.80
C GLY A 131 -10.54 -18.77 -6.41
N ARG A 132 -10.76 -19.92 -7.06
CA ARG A 132 -9.70 -20.68 -7.76
C ARG A 132 -9.14 -19.98 -9.00
N ALA A 133 -9.90 -19.07 -9.62
CA ALA A 133 -9.43 -18.31 -10.78
C ALA A 133 -8.32 -17.32 -10.40
N THR A 134 -8.24 -16.91 -9.13
CA THR A 134 -7.15 -16.07 -8.60
C THR A 134 -5.76 -16.66 -8.84
N TRP A 135 -5.68 -18.00 -8.87
CA TRP A 135 -4.42 -18.74 -9.05
C TRP A 135 -4.27 -19.33 -10.44
N TRP A 136 -5.26 -19.11 -11.31
CA TRP A 136 -5.21 -19.65 -12.66
C TRP A 136 -4.28 -18.81 -13.51
N VAL A 137 -3.16 -19.41 -13.90
CA VAL A 137 -2.21 -18.82 -14.85
C VAL A 137 -2.44 -19.47 -16.21
N PRO A 138 -2.79 -18.71 -17.26
CA PRO A 138 -2.92 -19.23 -18.61
C PRO A 138 -1.63 -19.92 -19.05
N GLY A 139 -1.75 -21.08 -19.72
CA GLY A 139 -0.62 -21.88 -20.22
C GLY A 139 0.55 -21.11 -20.86
N PRO A 140 0.34 -20.11 -21.74
CA PRO A 140 1.44 -19.36 -22.35
C PRO A 140 2.23 -18.50 -21.34
N LEU A 141 1.57 -17.93 -20.33
CA LEU A 141 2.23 -17.14 -19.27
C LEU A 141 3.06 -18.03 -18.34
N ARG A 142 2.63 -19.27 -18.11
CA ARG A 142 3.41 -20.25 -17.34
C ARG A 142 4.69 -20.65 -18.05
N CYS A 143 4.62 -20.81 -19.38
CA CYS A 143 5.78 -21.08 -20.23
C CYS A 143 6.75 -19.89 -20.24
N LEU A 144 6.24 -18.66 -20.35
CA LEU A 144 7.04 -17.45 -20.28
C LEU A 144 7.73 -17.30 -18.91
N HIS A 145 7.00 -17.55 -17.82
CA HIS A 145 7.55 -17.48 -16.47
C HIS A 145 8.63 -18.55 -16.24
N ALA A 146 8.49 -19.75 -16.79
CA ALA A 146 9.53 -20.77 -16.75
C ALA A 146 10.77 -20.38 -17.59
N ARG A 147 10.59 -19.60 -18.66
CA ARG A 147 11.67 -19.14 -19.53
C ARG A 147 12.46 -17.95 -18.97
N PHE A 148 11.80 -17.06 -18.23
CA PHE A 148 12.41 -15.83 -17.68
C PHE A 148 12.60 -15.83 -16.16
N GLY A 149 11.97 -16.76 -15.44
CA GLY A 149 12.12 -16.95 -14.00
C GLY A 149 13.50 -17.51 -13.69
N ARG A 150 14.46 -16.64 -13.40
CA ARG A 150 15.74 -17.06 -12.81
C ARG A 150 15.41 -17.76 -11.48
N PRO A 151 15.97 -18.95 -11.21
CA PRO A 151 15.85 -19.58 -9.90
C PRO A 151 16.36 -18.60 -8.84
N GLU A 152 15.52 -18.28 -7.86
CA GLU A 152 15.96 -17.56 -6.66
C GLU A 152 17.04 -18.45 -6.02
N ALA A 153 18.31 -18.04 -6.13
CA ALA A 153 19.41 -18.81 -5.57
C ALA A 153 19.14 -19.01 -4.07
N PRO A 154 19.27 -20.24 -3.52
CA PRO A 154 19.06 -20.48 -2.11
C PRO A 154 19.84 -19.47 -1.28
N ARG A 155 19.11 -18.65 -0.51
CA ARG A 155 19.73 -17.63 0.34
C ARG A 155 20.68 -18.38 1.28
N PRO A 156 22.00 -18.13 1.26
CA PRO A 156 22.94 -18.86 2.09
C PRO A 156 22.52 -18.68 3.56
N PRO A 157 22.62 -19.74 4.39
CA PRO A 157 22.23 -19.64 5.79
C PRO A 157 22.99 -18.47 6.42
N GLY A 158 22.22 -17.49 6.91
CA GLY A 158 22.79 -16.30 7.54
C GLY A 158 23.70 -16.73 8.69
N PRO A 159 24.81 -16.00 8.94
CA PRO A 159 25.74 -16.37 10.00
C PRO A 159 24.96 -16.46 11.32
N ARG A 160 25.00 -17.65 11.94
CA ARG A 160 24.54 -17.80 13.33
C ARG A 160 25.30 -16.73 14.11
N ARG A 161 24.58 -15.77 14.69
CA ARG A 161 25.10 -15.00 15.82
C ARG A 161 25.30 -16.01 16.95
N THR A 162 26.45 -16.66 16.94
CA THR A 162 27.05 -17.22 18.14
C THR A 162 27.17 -16.05 19.10
N ALA A 163 26.39 -16.12 20.17
CA ALA A 163 26.56 -15.27 21.33
C ALA A 163 27.96 -15.58 21.91
N ALA A 164 28.98 -14.92 21.38
CA ALA A 164 30.32 -14.97 21.91
C ALA A 164 30.40 -13.97 23.07
N GLY A 165 30.48 -14.53 24.28
CA GLY A 165 31.27 -14.01 25.40
C GLY A 165 30.99 -12.58 25.88
N VAL A 166 29.97 -12.40 26.71
CA VAL A 166 30.03 -11.40 27.78
C VAL A 166 30.64 -12.11 28.99
N GLY A 167 31.97 -12.04 29.11
CA GLY A 167 32.70 -12.68 30.20
C GLY A 167 34.13 -12.15 30.30
N GLY A 168 34.35 -11.27 31.29
CA GLY A 168 35.65 -11.02 31.90
C GLY A 168 36.48 -9.90 31.29
N SER A 169 36.65 -8.81 32.05
CA SER A 169 37.94 -8.16 32.35
C SER A 169 37.77 -6.65 32.52
N THR A 170 37.75 -6.19 33.77
CA THR A 170 38.31 -4.88 34.19
C THR A 170 38.36 -4.86 35.72
N ALA A 171 39.32 -5.62 36.25
CA ALA A 171 39.94 -5.35 37.55
C ALA A 171 41.40 -5.05 37.26
N GLN A 172 41.78 -3.77 37.25
CA GLN A 172 43.11 -3.23 37.59
C GLN A 172 43.13 -1.73 37.27
N GLY A 173 43.40 -0.94 38.30
CA GLY A 173 43.48 0.52 38.32
C GLY A 173 43.36 1.01 39.74
#